data_AF-A0A8T2JQ37-F1
#
_entry.id   AF-A0A8T2JQ37-F1
#
_cell.length_a   1.000
_cell.length_b   1.000
_cell.length_c   1.000
_cell.angle_alpha   90.00
_cell.angle_beta   90.00
_cell.angle_gamma   90.00
#
_symmetry.space_group_name_H-M   'P 1'
#
loop_
_entity.id
_entity.type
_entity.pdbx_description
1 polymer ?
#
loop_
_entity_poly.entity_id
_entity_poly.type
_entity_poly.pdbx_seq_one_letter_code
_entity_poly.pdbx_strand_id
1 'polypeptide(L)'
;MKKVTCTAPVNIAVIKYWGKRNEDLILPINSSLSVTLHQDQLKTTTTAAASREFTEDRIWLNGKEDNIHHPRLQACLREIRRLARKRRNEGGDGNVAQILSRKVHICSANNFPTAAGLASSAAGYACLVYTLAKLYEVEGELSEIARQGSGSACRSLYGGFVQWMMGERDDGKDSLARQVEPECHWPELRVLILVVSDVMLYTASGSARSAS
;
A
#
# COMPACT_ATOMS: atom_id res chain seq x y z
N MET A 1 13.14 -15.27 17.18
CA MET A 1 12.08 -14.52 16.46
C MET A 1 12.75 -13.44 15.62
N LYS A 2 12.39 -13.26 14.33
CA LYS A 2 12.84 -12.10 13.53
C LYS A 2 11.69 -11.11 13.47
N LYS A 3 11.96 -9.82 13.74
CA LYS A 3 10.97 -8.75 13.76
C LYS A 3 11.52 -7.56 12.99
N VAL A 4 10.67 -6.96 12.16
CA VAL A 4 10.99 -5.75 11.39
C VAL A 4 9.85 -4.77 11.56
N THR A 5 10.18 -3.50 11.75
CA THR A 5 9.23 -2.39 11.79
C THR A 5 9.63 -1.36 10.75
N CYS A 6 8.69 -0.92 9.94
CA CYS A 6 8.89 0.16 8.98
C CYS A 6 7.73 1.14 9.04
N THR A 7 7.92 2.29 8.41
CA THR A 7 6.88 3.30 8.22
C THR A 7 6.74 3.60 6.73
N ALA A 8 5.54 3.99 6.30
CA ALA A 8 5.29 4.46 4.94
C ALA A 8 4.39 5.70 4.92
N PRO A 9 4.63 6.62 3.96
CA PRO A 9 3.86 7.85 3.83
C PRO A 9 2.53 7.66 3.10
N VAL A 10 1.63 8.61 3.33
CA VAL A 10 0.45 8.84 2.47
C VAL A 10 0.87 9.60 1.20
N ASN A 11 0.17 9.37 0.09
CA ASN A 11 0.32 10.19 -1.13
C ASN A 11 -1.01 10.79 -1.57
N ILE A 12 -0.97 11.96 -2.22
CA ILE A 12 -2.14 12.66 -2.78
C ILE A 12 -1.97 12.77 -4.30
N ALA A 13 -2.91 12.19 -5.04
CA ALA A 13 -2.89 12.24 -6.50
C ALA A 13 -3.23 13.64 -7.03
N VAL A 14 -2.36 14.20 -7.87
CA VAL A 14 -2.58 15.43 -8.65
C VAL A 14 -3.05 15.12 -10.07
N ILE A 15 -2.60 14.01 -10.66
CA ILE A 15 -3.23 13.37 -11.82
C ILE A 15 -3.90 12.10 -11.31
N LYS A 16 -5.22 12.00 -11.50
CA LYS A 16 -6.03 11.00 -10.81
C LYS A 16 -5.92 9.62 -11.44
N TYR A 17 -5.91 8.62 -10.57
CA TYR A 17 -6.19 7.24 -10.93
C TYR A 17 -7.69 7.00 -10.73
N TRP A 18 -8.40 6.62 -11.80
CA TRP A 18 -9.81 6.24 -11.71
C TRP A 18 -10.20 5.28 -12.83
N GLY A 19 -10.46 4.02 -12.47
CA GLY A 19 -10.79 2.95 -13.42
C GLY A 19 -9.65 1.95 -13.62
N LYS A 20 -10.01 0.69 -13.84
CA LYS A 20 -9.06 -0.42 -14.05
C LYS A 20 -9.33 -1.11 -15.38
N ARG A 21 -8.26 -1.42 -16.11
CA ARG A 21 -8.33 -2.31 -17.28
C ARG A 21 -8.22 -3.79 -16.90
N ASN A 22 -7.67 -4.08 -15.72
CA ASN A 22 -7.60 -5.42 -15.15
C ASN A 22 -7.78 -5.35 -13.63
N GLU A 23 -8.81 -6.02 -13.11
CA GLU A 23 -9.16 -6.01 -11.69
C GLU A 23 -8.26 -6.93 -10.84
N ASP A 24 -7.83 -8.07 -11.39
CA ASP A 24 -7.02 -9.06 -10.68
C ASP A 24 -5.59 -8.57 -10.44
N LEU A 25 -4.98 -7.95 -11.47
CA LEU A 25 -3.64 -7.39 -11.41
C LEU A 25 -3.62 -5.92 -10.96
N ILE A 26 -4.81 -5.31 -10.80
CA ILE A 26 -5.02 -3.90 -10.47
C ILE A 26 -4.26 -3.00 -11.46
N LEU A 27 -4.52 -3.18 -12.76
CA LEU A 27 -3.92 -2.35 -13.82
C LEU A 27 -4.84 -1.17 -14.15
N PRO A 28 -4.33 0.06 -14.20
CA PRO A 28 -5.16 1.24 -14.36
C PRO A 28 -5.48 1.49 -15.85
N ILE A 29 -6.55 2.21 -16.14
CA ILE A 29 -6.84 2.67 -17.51
C ILE A 29 -5.98 3.86 -17.95
N ASN A 30 -5.38 4.57 -16.99
CA ASN A 30 -4.51 5.72 -17.23
C ASN A 30 -3.40 5.82 -16.18
N SER A 31 -2.27 6.43 -16.56
CA SER A 31 -1.21 6.77 -15.61
C SER A 31 -1.67 7.84 -14.63
N SER A 32 -1.07 7.87 -13.44
CA SER A 32 -1.40 8.86 -12.39
C SER A 32 -0.13 9.44 -11.78
N LEU A 33 -0.24 10.61 -11.15
CA LEU A 33 0.86 11.33 -10.51
C LEU A 33 0.42 11.78 -9.13
N SER A 34 1.26 11.61 -8.13
CA SER A 34 0.99 12.05 -6.76
C SER A 34 2.17 12.75 -6.12
N VAL A 35 1.85 13.54 -5.09
CA VAL A 35 2.81 14.08 -4.13
C VAL A 35 2.78 13.19 -2.89
N THR A 36 3.94 12.71 -2.46
CA THR A 36 4.10 11.97 -1.20
C THR A 36 4.16 12.97 -0.03
N LEU A 37 3.37 12.72 1.01
CA LEU A 37 3.33 13.55 2.21
C LEU A 37 4.40 13.10 3.20
N HIS A 38 4.94 14.05 3.96
CA HIS A 38 6.00 13.76 4.91
C HIS A 38 5.50 12.91 6.10
N GLN A 39 6.35 11.98 6.55
CA GLN A 39 5.97 10.96 7.55
C GLN A 39 5.94 11.48 8.98
N ASP A 40 6.42 12.70 9.22
CA ASP A 40 6.29 13.36 10.53
C ASP A 40 4.82 13.65 10.86
N GLN A 41 4.03 13.98 9.86
CA GLN A 41 2.61 14.30 10.01
C GLN A 41 1.75 13.05 9.82
N LEU A 42 1.92 12.33 8.69
CA LEU A 42 1.02 11.24 8.30
C LEU A 42 1.80 10.01 7.87
N LYS A 43 1.67 8.93 8.64
CA LYS A 43 2.32 7.65 8.34
C LYS A 43 1.51 6.45 8.80
N THR A 44 1.70 5.36 8.08
CA THR A 44 1.42 4.01 8.57
C THR A 44 2.69 3.44 9.16
N THR A 45 2.58 2.75 10.29
CA THR A 45 3.66 1.96 10.90
C THR A 45 3.24 0.50 10.87
N THR A 46 4.06 -0.35 10.26
CA THR A 46 3.84 -1.80 10.21
C THR A 46 5.00 -2.52 10.87
N THR A 47 4.68 -3.45 11.76
CA THR A 47 5.60 -4.41 12.34
C THR A 47 5.23 -5.80 11.87
N ALA A 48 6.18 -6.53 11.29
CA ALA A 48 6.02 -7.93 10.93
C ALA A 48 7.02 -8.79 11.71
N ALA A 49 6.53 -9.90 12.29
CA ALA A 49 7.34 -10.83 13.04
C ALA A 49 7.15 -12.26 12.52
N ALA A 50 8.26 -12.99 12.37
CA ALA A 50 8.26 -14.41 12.04
C ALA A 50 8.81 -15.24 13.20
N SER A 51 8.03 -16.20 13.69
CA SER A 51 8.37 -17.06 14.83
C SER A 51 8.01 -18.51 14.56
N ARG A 52 8.72 -19.43 15.24
CA ARG A 52 8.38 -20.87 15.24
C ARG A 52 7.18 -21.18 16.12
N GLU A 53 6.87 -20.28 17.05
CA GLU A 53 5.71 -20.37 17.96
C GLU A 53 4.39 -19.98 17.29
N PHE A 54 4.45 -19.33 16.13
CA PHE A 54 3.26 -18.93 15.40
C PHE A 54 2.73 -20.11 14.58
N THR A 55 1.46 -20.46 14.80
CA THR A 55 0.77 -21.58 14.13
C THR A 55 0.08 -21.16 12.83
N GLU A 56 -0.25 -19.87 12.69
CA GLU A 56 -0.92 -19.30 11.51
C GLU A 56 -0.43 -17.88 11.20
N ASP A 57 -0.69 -17.41 9.98
CA ASP A 57 -0.45 -16.01 9.63
C ASP A 57 -1.60 -15.17 10.19
N ARG A 58 -1.31 -14.03 10.84
CA ARG A 58 -2.33 -13.16 11.46
C ARG A 58 -2.00 -11.70 11.22
N ILE A 59 -3.04 -10.86 11.15
CA ILE A 59 -2.88 -9.42 10.95
C ILE A 59 -3.78 -8.64 11.92
N TRP A 60 -3.24 -7.56 12.48
CA TRP A 60 -3.97 -6.60 13.29
C TRP A 60 -3.84 -5.22 12.66
N LEU A 61 -4.98 -4.56 12.46
CA LEU A 61 -5.08 -3.18 11.99
C LEU A 61 -5.64 -2.31 13.12
N ASN A 62 -4.86 -1.31 13.55
CA ASN A 62 -5.24 -0.39 14.63
C ASN A 62 -5.72 -1.12 15.91
N GLY A 63 -5.02 -2.19 16.28
CA GLY A 63 -5.30 -2.98 17.48
C GLY A 63 -6.41 -4.03 17.35
N LYS A 64 -7.15 -4.06 16.23
CA LYS A 64 -8.17 -5.08 15.95
C LYS A 64 -7.64 -6.12 14.97
N GLU A 65 -7.85 -7.39 15.26
CA GLU A 65 -7.54 -8.46 14.32
C GLU A 65 -8.42 -8.36 13.06
N ASP A 66 -7.80 -8.57 11.91
CA ASP A 66 -8.46 -8.50 10.61
C ASP A 66 -8.23 -9.80 9.82
N ASN A 67 -8.99 -10.00 8.76
CA ASN A 67 -8.97 -11.21 7.95
C ASN A 67 -7.69 -11.30 7.11
N ILE A 68 -6.74 -12.13 7.55
CA ILE A 68 -5.50 -12.42 6.82
C ILE A 68 -5.76 -13.00 5.42
N HIS A 69 -6.91 -13.66 5.20
CA HIS A 69 -7.27 -14.31 3.94
C HIS A 69 -7.88 -13.36 2.89
N HIS A 70 -7.96 -12.06 3.17
CA HIS A 70 -8.43 -11.09 2.18
C HIS A 70 -7.62 -11.20 0.86
N PRO A 71 -8.25 -11.28 -0.33
CA PRO A 71 -7.58 -11.62 -1.59
C PRO A 71 -6.36 -10.74 -1.91
N ARG A 72 -6.47 -9.43 -1.69
CA ARG A 72 -5.38 -8.47 -1.94
C ARG A 72 -4.19 -8.66 -0.99
N LEU A 73 -4.47 -9.00 0.27
CA LEU A 73 -3.43 -9.28 1.27
C LEU A 73 -2.69 -10.58 0.94
N GLN A 74 -3.45 -11.61 0.55
CA GLN A 74 -2.90 -12.88 0.08
C GLN A 74 -2.06 -12.72 -1.19
N ALA A 75 -2.45 -11.83 -2.11
CA ALA A 75 -1.64 -11.51 -3.28
C ALA A 75 -0.25 -10.96 -2.89
N CYS A 76 -0.20 -9.95 -2.01
CA CYS A 76 1.07 -9.40 -1.54
C CYS A 76 1.93 -10.45 -0.80
N LEU A 77 1.33 -11.22 0.12
CA LEU A 77 2.04 -12.26 0.89
C LEU A 77 2.61 -13.35 -0.02
N ARG A 78 1.80 -13.83 -0.97
CA ARG A 78 2.21 -14.86 -1.93
C ARG A 78 3.37 -14.38 -2.77
N GLU A 79 3.30 -13.16 -3.30
CA GLU A 79 4.31 -12.63 -4.21
C GLU A 79 5.63 -12.34 -3.51
N ILE A 80 5.61 -11.71 -2.33
CA ILE A 80 6.83 -11.53 -1.52
C ILE A 80 7.48 -12.88 -1.17
N ARG A 81 6.68 -13.87 -0.75
CA ARG A 81 7.19 -15.22 -0.46
C ARG A 81 7.74 -15.91 -1.71
N ARG A 82 7.13 -15.69 -2.88
CA ARG A 82 7.62 -16.21 -4.17
C ARG A 82 9.00 -15.63 -4.51
N LEU A 83 9.17 -14.31 -4.38
CA LEU A 83 10.46 -13.64 -4.62
C LEU A 83 11.54 -14.09 -3.63
N ALA A 84 11.19 -14.20 -2.35
CA ALA A 84 12.10 -14.70 -1.33
C ALA A 84 12.57 -16.16 -1.61
N ARG A 85 11.66 -17.03 -2.09
CA ARG A 85 12.02 -18.39 -2.53
C ARG A 85 12.92 -18.38 -3.77
N LYS A 86 12.67 -17.47 -4.72
CA LYS A 86 13.53 -17.33 -5.92
C LYS A 86 14.95 -16.96 -5.53
N ARG A 87 15.14 -15.92 -4.68
CA ARG A 87 16.45 -15.49 -4.18
C ARG A 87 17.20 -16.63 -3.47
N ARG A 88 16.49 -17.44 -2.67
CA ARG A 88 17.07 -18.63 -2.02
C ARG A 88 17.67 -19.59 -3.06
N ASN A 89 16.93 -19.90 -4.11
CA ASN A 89 17.39 -20.85 -5.14
C ASN A 89 18.59 -20.32 -5.94
N GLU A 90 18.79 -19.00 -5.97
CA GLU A 90 19.91 -18.32 -6.63
C GLU A 90 21.14 -18.16 -5.70
N GLY A 91 21.17 -18.84 -4.54
CA GLY A 91 22.31 -18.83 -3.61
C GLY A 91 22.14 -17.91 -2.39
N GLY A 92 20.91 -17.48 -2.09
CA GLY A 92 20.61 -16.67 -0.91
C GLY A 92 20.91 -17.37 0.43
N ASP A 93 21.18 -16.56 1.45
CA ASP A 93 21.55 -16.99 2.81
C ASP A 93 20.52 -17.96 3.44
N GLY A 94 21.02 -19.00 4.13
CA GLY A 94 20.20 -20.05 4.75
C GLY A 94 19.23 -19.55 5.82
N ASN A 95 19.45 -18.33 6.34
CA ASN A 95 18.57 -17.68 7.31
C ASN A 95 17.18 -17.37 6.71
N VAL A 96 17.10 -16.97 5.44
CA VAL A 96 15.84 -16.67 4.73
C VAL A 96 14.97 -17.93 4.61
N ALA A 97 15.58 -19.09 4.37
CA ALA A 97 14.87 -20.36 4.29
C ALA A 97 14.16 -20.73 5.60
N GLN A 98 14.81 -20.46 6.74
CA GLN A 98 14.20 -20.69 8.05
C GLN A 98 13.06 -19.72 8.37
N ILE A 99 13.07 -18.52 7.80
CA ILE A 99 12.01 -17.52 8.00
C ILE A 99 10.80 -17.85 7.12
N LEU A 100 11.03 -18.31 5.88
CA LEU A 100 9.95 -18.68 4.94
C LEU A 100 9.10 -19.88 5.38
N SER A 101 9.64 -20.76 6.23
CA SER A 101 8.89 -21.86 6.82
C SER A 101 8.06 -21.45 8.05
N ARG A 102 8.28 -20.25 8.59
CA ARG A 102 7.57 -19.72 9.76
C ARG A 102 6.33 -18.97 9.36
N LYS A 103 5.37 -18.93 10.28
CA LYS A 103 4.19 -18.08 10.16
C LYS A 103 4.52 -16.65 10.59
N VAL A 104 3.72 -15.70 10.12
CA VAL A 104 3.95 -14.27 10.32
C VAL A 104 2.77 -13.59 11.00
N HIS A 105 3.07 -12.87 12.06
CA HIS A 105 2.15 -11.94 12.68
C HIS A 105 2.49 -10.52 12.24
N ILE A 106 1.47 -9.76 11.83
CA ILE A 106 1.62 -8.41 11.26
C ILE A 106 0.74 -7.45 12.06
N CYS A 107 1.33 -6.42 12.65
CA CYS A 107 0.59 -5.36 13.32
C CYS A 107 0.82 -4.05 12.57
N SER A 108 -0.25 -3.41 12.11
CA SER A 108 -0.20 -2.15 11.38
C SER A 108 -1.09 -1.11 12.06
N ALA A 109 -0.60 0.11 12.18
CA ALA A 109 -1.35 1.23 12.75
C ALA A 109 -1.06 2.53 11.99
N ASN A 110 -2.06 3.38 11.88
CA ASN A 110 -1.93 4.72 11.30
C ASN A 110 -1.97 5.77 12.42
N ASN A 111 -1.25 6.88 12.24
CA ASN A 111 -1.34 8.03 13.15
C ASN A 111 -2.40 9.06 12.71
N PHE A 112 -3.27 8.71 11.77
CA PHE A 112 -4.31 9.59 11.23
C PHE A 112 -5.69 8.92 11.25
N PRO A 113 -6.79 9.71 11.34
CA PRO A 113 -8.12 9.15 11.47
C PRO A 113 -8.53 8.37 10.22
N THR A 114 -9.01 7.14 10.39
CA THR A 114 -9.54 6.32 9.28
C THR A 114 -10.70 7.01 8.56
N ALA A 115 -11.49 7.81 9.28
CA ALA A 115 -12.65 8.55 8.75
C ALA A 115 -12.27 9.81 7.94
N ALA A 116 -11.01 10.26 7.95
CA ALA A 116 -10.62 11.51 7.29
C ALA A 116 -10.53 11.43 5.75
N GLY A 117 -10.98 10.32 5.13
CA GLY A 117 -10.89 10.12 3.68
C GLY A 117 -9.47 10.06 3.13
N LEU A 118 -8.46 10.04 4.02
CA LEU A 118 -7.06 9.90 3.65
C LEU A 118 -6.82 8.50 3.10
N ALA A 119 -5.94 8.38 2.11
CA ALA A 119 -5.60 7.13 1.41
C ALA A 119 -4.90 6.10 2.31
N SER A 120 -5.58 5.67 3.37
CA SER A 120 -5.15 4.76 4.42
C SER A 120 -4.69 3.42 3.86
N SER A 121 -5.41 2.91 2.85
CA SER A 121 -5.05 1.67 2.18
C SER A 121 -3.75 1.79 1.37
N ALA A 122 -3.46 2.96 0.77
CA ALA A 122 -2.25 3.16 -0.02
C ALA A 122 -1.00 3.09 0.87
N ALA A 123 -0.97 3.88 1.94
CA ALA A 123 0.12 3.85 2.92
C ALA A 123 0.23 2.48 3.60
N GLY A 124 -0.90 1.86 3.96
CA GLY A 124 -0.95 0.54 4.59
C GLY A 124 -0.33 -0.57 3.75
N TYR A 125 -0.74 -0.72 2.49
CA TYR A 125 -0.17 -1.75 1.62
C TYR A 125 1.28 -1.47 1.23
N ALA A 126 1.67 -0.21 1.06
CA ALA A 126 3.07 0.16 0.84
C ALA A 126 3.93 -0.24 2.04
N CYS A 127 3.49 0.11 3.26
CA CYS A 127 4.19 -0.23 4.50
C CYS A 127 4.26 -1.74 4.71
N LEU A 128 3.17 -2.46 4.46
CA LEU A 128 3.12 -3.92 4.52
C LEU A 128 4.16 -4.56 3.60
N VAL A 129 4.12 -4.23 2.29
CA VAL A 129 5.01 -4.81 1.30
C VAL A 129 6.47 -4.50 1.62
N TYR A 130 6.78 -3.24 1.97
CA TYR A 130 8.12 -2.84 2.34
C TYR A 130 8.63 -3.56 3.59
N THR A 131 7.80 -3.67 4.64
CA THR A 131 8.16 -4.37 5.88
C THR A 131 8.40 -5.85 5.64
N LEU A 132 7.54 -6.51 4.84
CA LEU A 132 7.71 -7.92 4.48
C LEU A 132 8.95 -8.12 3.60
N ALA A 133 9.22 -7.22 2.66
CA ALA A 133 10.44 -7.29 1.85
C ALA A 133 11.69 -7.21 2.75
N LYS A 134 11.70 -6.33 3.76
CA LYS A 134 12.79 -6.28 4.75
C LYS A 134 12.84 -7.54 5.65
N LEU A 135 11.69 -8.08 6.06
CA LEU A 135 11.62 -9.31 6.87
C LEU A 135 12.21 -10.51 6.13
N TYR A 136 11.87 -10.67 4.85
CA TYR A 136 12.29 -11.78 4.00
C TYR A 136 13.55 -11.49 3.17
N GLU A 137 14.15 -10.31 3.34
CA GLU A 137 15.31 -9.87 2.56
C GLU A 137 15.05 -9.99 1.05
N VAL A 138 13.94 -9.41 0.60
CA VAL A 138 13.62 -9.25 -0.83
C VAL A 138 14.09 -7.87 -1.26
N GLU A 139 14.88 -7.85 -2.34
CA GLU A 139 15.34 -6.65 -3.03
C GLU A 139 14.68 -6.57 -4.42
N GLY A 140 14.70 -5.39 -5.03
CA GLY A 140 14.17 -5.15 -6.36
C GLY A 140 12.84 -4.40 -6.36
N GLU A 141 12.06 -4.64 -7.41
CA GLU A 141 10.83 -3.89 -7.71
C GLU A 141 9.66 -4.33 -6.81
N LEU A 142 9.28 -3.48 -5.86
CA LEU A 142 8.20 -3.73 -4.91
C LEU A 142 6.86 -3.08 -5.31
N SER A 143 6.87 -2.16 -6.28
CA SER A 143 5.70 -1.38 -6.67
C SER A 143 4.63 -2.24 -7.35
N GLU A 144 5.03 -3.29 -8.08
CA GLU A 144 4.11 -4.30 -8.61
C GLU A 144 3.29 -4.98 -7.50
N ILE A 145 3.97 -5.35 -6.42
CA ILE A 145 3.35 -6.06 -5.29
C ILE A 145 2.43 -5.13 -4.51
N ALA A 146 2.88 -3.90 -4.25
CA ALA A 146 2.08 -2.89 -3.58
C ALA A 146 0.82 -2.56 -4.39
N ARG A 147 0.93 -2.46 -5.72
CA ARG A 147 -0.19 -2.22 -6.64
C ARG A 147 -1.27 -3.28 -6.50
N GLN A 148 -0.92 -4.57 -6.45
CA GLN A 148 -1.88 -5.67 -6.27
C GLN A 148 -2.58 -5.65 -4.89
N GLY A 149 -1.95 -5.04 -3.89
CA GLY A 149 -2.56 -4.79 -2.59
C GLY A 149 -3.56 -3.64 -2.62
N SER A 150 -3.14 -2.51 -3.17
CA SER A 150 -3.97 -1.34 -3.43
C SER A 150 -3.30 -0.51 -4.52
N GLY A 151 -3.98 -0.22 -5.63
CA GLY A 151 -3.35 0.35 -6.83
C GLY A 151 -2.46 1.57 -6.54
N SER A 152 -2.97 2.53 -5.77
CA SER A 152 -2.24 3.74 -5.38
C SER A 152 -1.11 3.53 -4.35
N ALA A 153 -1.01 2.36 -3.72
CA ALA A 153 0.06 2.04 -2.76
C ALA A 153 1.44 2.01 -3.43
N CYS A 154 1.50 1.65 -4.72
CA CYS A 154 2.76 1.64 -5.47
C CYS A 154 3.49 2.99 -5.42
N ARG A 155 2.74 4.10 -5.43
CA ARG A 155 3.29 5.46 -5.37
C ARG A 155 3.82 5.85 -3.98
N SER A 156 3.35 5.19 -2.91
CA SER A 156 3.82 5.42 -1.54
C SER A 156 5.16 4.73 -1.22
N LEU A 157 5.77 4.02 -2.18
CA LEU A 157 7.11 3.46 -2.01
C LEU A 157 8.25 4.47 -2.23
N TYR A 158 7.92 5.66 -2.73
CA TYR A 158 8.88 6.72 -3.07
C TYR A 158 8.48 8.06 -2.44
N GLY A 159 9.46 8.91 -2.13
CA GLY A 159 9.25 10.29 -1.69
C GLY A 159 9.11 11.27 -2.86
N GLY A 160 8.71 12.51 -2.56
CA GLY A 160 8.58 13.59 -3.56
C GLY A 160 7.38 13.40 -4.51
N PHE A 161 7.63 13.58 -5.81
CA PHE A 161 6.63 13.40 -6.86
C PHE A 161 6.78 12.01 -7.49
N VAL A 162 5.68 11.28 -7.56
CA VAL A 162 5.70 9.86 -7.95
C VAL A 162 4.63 9.59 -8.99
N GLN A 163 5.05 9.04 -10.13
CA GLN A 163 4.18 8.60 -11.21
C GLN A 163 3.89 7.11 -11.05
N TRP A 164 2.64 6.69 -11.21
CA TRP A 164 2.29 5.32 -11.52
C TRP A 164 2.02 5.22 -13.02
N MET A 165 2.90 4.50 -13.71
CA MET A 165 2.80 4.22 -15.13
C MET A 165 1.74 3.15 -15.35
N MET A 166 0.83 3.38 -16.30
CA MET A 166 -0.22 2.40 -16.57
C MET A 166 0.35 1.08 -17.11
N GLY A 167 1.49 1.11 -17.81
CA GLY A 167 2.01 -0.05 -18.53
C GLY A 167 1.10 -0.45 -19.70
N GLU A 168 1.64 -1.26 -20.60
CA GLU A 168 0.99 -1.73 -21.81
C GLU A 168 0.90 -3.27 -21.84
N ARG A 169 1.73 -3.96 -21.05
CA ARG A 169 1.74 -5.42 -21.00
C ARG A 169 0.56 -5.98 -20.21
N ASP A 170 0.01 -7.09 -20.70
CA ASP A 170 -1.08 -7.83 -20.04
C ASP A 170 -0.65 -8.49 -18.73
N ASP A 171 0.64 -8.86 -18.61
CA ASP A 171 1.20 -9.40 -17.36
C ASP A 171 1.44 -8.32 -16.30
N GLY A 172 1.25 -7.05 -16.65
CA GLY A 172 1.33 -5.92 -15.73
C GLY A 172 2.73 -5.59 -15.22
N LYS A 173 3.79 -6.21 -15.75
CA LYS A 173 5.17 -6.03 -15.24
C LYS A 173 5.77 -4.66 -15.52
N ASP A 174 5.18 -3.89 -16.43
CA ASP A 174 5.55 -2.52 -16.75
C ASP A 174 4.63 -1.48 -16.10
N SER A 175 3.58 -1.91 -15.38
CA SER A 175 2.73 -1.00 -14.61
C SER A 175 3.30 -0.76 -13.22
N LEU A 176 4.31 0.12 -13.16
CA LEU A 176 5.14 0.37 -11.98
C LEU A 176 5.06 1.82 -11.52
N ALA A 177 5.47 2.06 -10.27
CA ALA A 177 5.69 3.41 -9.78
C ALA A 177 7.14 3.84 -9.99
N ARG A 178 7.33 5.11 -10.38
CA ARG A 178 8.63 5.74 -10.56
C ARG A 178 8.65 7.11 -9.91
N GLN A 179 9.73 7.41 -9.20
CA GLN A 179 9.98 8.76 -8.71
C GLN A 179 10.25 9.68 -9.91
N VAL A 180 9.46 10.74 -10.03
CA VAL A 180 9.63 11.81 -11.01
C VAL A 180 10.64 12.80 -10.48
N GLU A 181 10.44 13.29 -9.26
CA GLU A 181 11.34 14.22 -8.58
C GLU A 181 11.40 13.88 -7.08
N PRO A 182 12.56 14.02 -6.42
CA PRO A 182 12.71 13.76 -4.99
C PRO A 182 12.03 14.85 -4.16
N GLU A 183 11.87 14.60 -2.85
CA GLU A 183 11.27 15.58 -1.92
C GLU A 183 12.03 16.91 -1.83
N CYS A 184 13.35 16.88 -2.09
CA CYS A 184 14.20 18.07 -2.09
C CYS A 184 14.06 18.94 -3.35
N HIS A 185 13.31 18.48 -4.37
CA HIS A 185 13.10 19.25 -5.60
C HIS A 185 12.25 20.51 -5.37
N TRP A 186 11.23 20.43 -4.51
CA TRP A 186 10.33 21.55 -4.22
C TRP A 186 10.05 21.67 -2.71
N PRO A 187 11.05 22.07 -1.91
CA PRO A 187 10.95 22.06 -0.45
C PRO A 187 9.99 23.13 0.11
N GLU A 188 9.57 24.11 -0.69
CA GLU A 188 8.58 25.13 -0.32
C GLU A 188 7.14 24.65 -0.45
N LEU A 189 6.88 23.55 -1.17
CA LEU A 189 5.53 23.04 -1.36
C LEU A 189 4.90 22.68 0.01
N ARG A 190 3.68 23.15 0.25
CA ARG A 190 2.90 22.83 1.44
C ARG A 190 1.58 22.21 1.04
N VAL A 191 1.11 21.27 1.84
CA VAL A 191 -0.19 20.61 1.65
C VAL A 191 -1.01 20.84 2.91
N LEU A 192 -2.17 21.49 2.74
CA LEU A 192 -3.17 21.63 3.79
C LEU A 192 -4.35 20.72 3.48
N ILE A 193 -4.69 19.84 4.43
CA ILE A 193 -5.83 18.94 4.31
C ILE A 193 -6.96 19.52 5.18
N LEU A 194 -8.04 19.93 4.54
CA LEU A 194 -9.26 20.38 5.22
C LEU A 194 -10.19 19.17 5.39
N VAL A 195 -10.30 18.66 6.62
CA VAL A 195 -11.24 17.58 6.93
C VAL A 195 -12.64 18.18 7.06
N VAL A 196 -13.51 17.81 6.13
CA VAL A 196 -14.90 18.27 6.09
C VAL A 196 -15.82 17.27 6.80
N SER A 197 -16.93 17.77 7.35
CA SER A 197 -18.00 16.91 7.87
C SER A 197 -18.63 16.11 6.73
N ASP A 198 -18.81 14.81 6.92
CA ASP A 198 -19.49 13.90 6.00
C ASP A 198 -20.96 13.69 6.36
N VAL A 199 -21.50 14.49 7.29
CA VAL A 199 -22.94 14.55 7.58
C VAL A 199 -23.66 15.01 6.31
N MET A 200 -24.26 14.04 5.61
CA MET A 200 -25.16 14.31 4.50
C MET A 200 -26.35 15.10 5.03
N LEU A 201 -26.41 16.40 4.72
CA LEU A 201 -27.63 17.17 4.92
C LEU A 201 -28.70 16.55 4.01
N TYR A 202 -29.75 15.98 4.61
CA TYR A 202 -30.93 15.51 3.91
C TYR A 202 -31.65 16.74 3.32
N THR A 203 -31.22 17.21 2.15
CA THR A 203 -32.07 18.08 1.34
C THR A 203 -33.07 17.20 0.64
N ALA A 204 -34.29 17.13 1.18
CA ALA A 204 -35.44 16.63 0.45
C ALA A 204 -35.56 17.48 -0.82
N SER A 205 -35.26 16.90 -1.99
CA SER A 205 -35.61 17.50 -3.27
C SER A 205 -37.13 17.67 -3.28
N GLY A 206 -37.55 18.94 -3.31
CA GLY A 206 -38.93 19.34 -3.16
C GLY A 206 -39.88 18.61 -4.10
N SER A 207 -41.07 18.38 -3.58
CA SER A 207 -42.29 18.06 -4.30
C SER A 207 -42.46 18.94 -5.54
N ALA A 208 -42.08 18.43 -6.72
CA ALA A 208 -42.67 18.88 -7.97
C ALA A 208 -44.10 18.33 -7.99
N ARG A 209 -45.02 19.19 -7.57
CA ARG A 209 -46.47 19.00 -7.57
C ARG A 209 -46.94 18.53 -8.94
N SER A 210 -47.80 17.52 -8.93
CA SER A 210 -48.83 17.32 -9.94
C SER A 210 -49.57 18.64 -10.20
N ALA A 211 -49.66 19.05 -11.46
CA ALA A 211 -50.67 19.99 -11.93
C ALA A 211 -51.01 19.66 -13.39
N SER A 212 -52.26 19.19 -13.55
CA SER A 212 -53.09 19.03 -14.75
C SER A 212 -52.54 18.27 -15.94
#